data_AF-A0A6B2GC47-F1
#
_entry.id   AF-A0A6B2GC47-F1
#
_cell.length_a   1.000
_cell.length_b   1.000
_cell.length_c   1.000
_cell.angle_alpha   90.00
_cell.angle_beta   90.00
_cell.angle_gamma   90.00
#
_symmetry.space_group_name_H-M   'P 1'
#
loop_
_entity.id
_entity.type
_entity.pdbx_description
1 polymer ?
#
loop_
_entity_poly.entity_id
_entity_poly.type
_entity_poly.pdbx_seq_one_letter_code
_entity_poly.pdbx_strand_id
1 'polypeptide(L)'
;ILMSELSRRRIRSINKLIKVGRNESVLVIRIDPDKNYIDLSKRRVTPEDVERCHDKYNRAKIAYYIVIYSAEVMGLKTKEELEHLMEQTAWKFHEKFSNCGGAYEAFRRLLTDPSLLDDSDLTEEQKQILIHNIRHRLEPKRAKVRSDIEIACYTPEGIQAVKSSLLSGIELSKSTETPVKINL
;
A
#
# COMPACT_ATOMS: atom_id res chain seq x y z
N ILE A 1 -9.33 -16.27 21.99
CA ILE A 1 -10.34 -15.20 22.28
C ILE A 1 -11.34 -15.75 23.27
N LEU A 2 -11.47 -15.13 24.44
CA LEU A 2 -12.47 -15.51 25.44
C LEU A 2 -13.88 -15.10 24.98
N MET A 3 -14.90 -15.89 25.34
CA MET A 3 -16.31 -15.61 24.97
C MET A 3 -16.78 -14.23 25.49
N SER A 4 -16.31 -13.84 26.68
CA SER A 4 -16.57 -12.53 27.30
C SER A 4 -15.96 -11.35 26.53
N GLU A 5 -15.00 -11.60 25.65
CA GLU A 5 -14.27 -10.59 24.89
C GLU A 5 -14.68 -10.52 23.41
N LEU A 6 -15.79 -11.17 23.03
CA LEU A 6 -16.34 -11.14 21.67
C LEU A 6 -17.30 -9.97 21.39
N SER A 7 -18.13 -9.59 22.35
CA SER A 7 -19.18 -8.58 22.16
C SER A 7 -19.50 -7.87 23.47
N ARG A 8 -19.90 -6.59 23.37
CA ARG A 8 -20.41 -5.82 24.51
C ARG A 8 -21.87 -6.18 24.87
N ARG A 9 -22.59 -6.80 23.93
CA ARG A 9 -24.01 -7.18 24.08
C ARG A 9 -24.16 -8.71 24.14
N ARG A 10 -25.26 -9.18 24.74
CA ARG A 10 -25.62 -10.61 24.79
C ARG A 10 -25.65 -11.21 23.39
N ILE A 11 -24.96 -12.34 23.23
CA ILE A 11 -24.75 -13.00 21.94
C ILE A 11 -25.78 -14.13 21.81
N ARG A 12 -26.53 -14.16 20.70
CA ARG A 12 -27.41 -15.30 20.37
C ARG A 12 -26.66 -16.45 19.70
N SER A 13 -25.69 -16.13 18.84
CA SER A 13 -24.87 -17.12 18.12
C SER A 13 -23.48 -16.56 17.83
N ILE A 14 -22.45 -17.35 18.09
CA ILE A 14 -21.04 -17.00 17.87
C ILE A 14 -20.73 -16.88 16.37
N ASN A 15 -21.31 -17.76 15.54
CA ASN A 15 -21.10 -17.82 14.09
C ASN A 15 -21.56 -16.56 13.34
N LYS A 16 -22.36 -15.71 14.00
CA LYS A 16 -22.75 -14.39 13.47
C LYS A 16 -21.64 -13.35 13.65
N LEU A 17 -20.83 -13.46 14.71
CA LEU A 17 -19.79 -12.49 15.06
C LEU A 17 -18.42 -12.84 14.49
N ILE A 18 -18.09 -14.13 14.42
CA ILE A 18 -16.83 -14.63 13.88
C ILE A 18 -17.12 -15.87 13.04
N LYS A 19 -16.43 -16.00 11.90
CA LYS A 19 -16.46 -17.18 11.04
C LYS A 19 -15.03 -17.62 10.74
N VAL A 20 -14.84 -18.92 10.68
CA VAL A 20 -13.57 -19.51 10.21
C VAL A 20 -13.31 -19.05 8.77
N GLY A 21 -12.05 -18.72 8.47
CA GLY A 21 -11.63 -18.25 7.15
C GLY A 21 -11.80 -16.74 6.89
N ARG A 22 -12.18 -15.95 7.90
CA ARG A 22 -12.22 -14.48 7.81
C ARG A 22 -11.16 -13.86 8.71
N ASN A 23 -10.47 -12.86 8.17
CA ASN A 23 -9.55 -12.02 8.94
C ASN A 23 -10.37 -10.99 9.72
N GLU A 24 -10.11 -10.89 11.02
CA GLU A 24 -10.82 -10.02 11.95
C GLU A 24 -9.82 -9.20 12.75
N SER A 25 -10.00 -7.89 12.80
CA SER A 25 -9.18 -7.00 13.62
C SER A 25 -9.54 -7.18 15.10
N VAL A 26 -8.54 -7.53 15.91
CA VAL A 26 -8.67 -7.80 17.34
C VAL A 26 -7.56 -7.09 18.12
N LEU A 27 -7.83 -6.77 19.38
CA LEU A 27 -6.88 -6.14 20.29
C LEU A 27 -6.23 -7.19 21.19
N VAL A 28 -4.90 -7.14 21.31
CA VAL A 28 -4.14 -7.96 22.25
C VAL A 28 -4.33 -7.41 23.66
N ILE A 29 -4.78 -8.24 24.59
CA ILE A 29 -5.00 -7.84 26.00
C ILE A 29 -3.82 -8.24 26.87
N ARG A 30 -3.40 -9.51 26.75
CA ARG A 30 -2.38 -10.10 27.61
C ARG A 30 -1.54 -11.07 26.79
N ILE A 31 -0.24 -11.09 27.09
CA ILE A 31 0.73 -12.03 26.55
C ILE A 31 1.31 -12.79 27.75
N ASP A 32 1.26 -14.11 27.70
CA ASP A 32 1.91 -15.01 28.66
C ASP A 32 3.07 -15.69 27.94
N PRO A 33 4.32 -15.20 28.14
CA PRO A 33 5.49 -15.71 27.42
C PRO A 33 5.90 -17.12 27.85
N ASP A 34 5.65 -17.50 29.11
CA ASP A 34 6.01 -18.83 29.62
C ASP A 34 5.16 -19.92 28.99
N LYS A 35 3.88 -19.61 28.73
CA LYS A 35 2.91 -20.54 28.13
C LYS A 35 2.67 -20.29 26.65
N ASN A 36 3.28 -19.26 26.06
CA ASN A 36 3.01 -18.80 24.70
C ASN A 36 1.52 -18.54 24.40
N TYR A 37 0.77 -18.04 25.39
CA TYR A 37 -0.64 -17.66 25.20
C TYR A 37 -0.79 -16.17 24.91
N ILE A 38 -1.65 -15.86 23.93
CA ILE A 38 -2.03 -14.47 23.60
C ILE A 38 -3.54 -14.33 23.75
N ASP A 39 -3.96 -13.51 24.70
CA ASP A 39 -5.35 -13.16 24.92
C ASP A 39 -5.77 -12.02 23.98
N LEU A 40 -6.88 -12.23 23.28
CA LEU A 40 -7.38 -11.37 22.23
C LEU A 40 -8.82 -10.93 22.54
N SER A 41 -9.15 -9.67 22.21
CA SER A 41 -10.50 -9.09 22.34
C SER A 41 -10.97 -8.41 21.08
N LYS A 42 -12.18 -8.74 20.66
CA LYS A 42 -12.93 -8.00 19.62
C LYS A 42 -13.83 -6.94 20.24
N ARG A 43 -14.26 -7.15 21.49
CA ARG A 43 -15.17 -6.27 22.24
C ARG A 43 -14.65 -4.85 22.42
N ARG A 44 -13.33 -4.71 22.56
CA ARG A 44 -12.66 -3.44 22.86
C ARG A 44 -12.22 -2.66 21.61
N VAL A 45 -12.37 -3.25 20.42
CA VAL A 45 -11.94 -2.65 19.15
C VAL A 45 -12.97 -1.60 18.71
N THR A 46 -12.50 -0.38 18.39
CA THR A 46 -13.32 0.67 17.80
C THR A 46 -13.29 0.60 16.26
N PRO A 47 -14.25 1.20 15.54
CA PRO A 47 -14.20 1.26 14.07
C PRO A 47 -12.90 1.90 13.54
N GLU A 48 -12.39 2.94 14.20
CA GLU A 48 -11.13 3.60 13.88
C GLU A 48 -9.93 2.65 14.03
N ASP A 49 -9.92 1.82 15.07
CA ASP A 49 -8.88 0.80 15.25
C ASP A 49 -8.91 -0.24 14.12
N VAL A 50 -10.10 -0.60 13.63
CA VAL A 50 -10.26 -1.55 12.51
C VAL A 50 -9.63 -0.96 11.25
N GLU A 51 -9.94 0.29 10.92
CA GLU A 51 -9.39 0.98 9.75
C GLU A 51 -7.87 1.10 9.84
N ARG A 52 -7.35 1.59 10.98
CA ARG A 52 -5.89 1.69 11.20
C ARG A 52 -5.20 0.33 11.12
N CYS A 53 -5.82 -0.72 11.64
CA CYS A 53 -5.28 -2.08 11.58
C CYS A 53 -5.26 -2.61 10.14
N HIS A 54 -6.35 -2.42 9.37
CA HIS A 54 -6.41 -2.81 7.98
C HIS A 54 -5.38 -2.07 7.13
N ASP A 55 -5.22 -0.77 7.32
CA ASP A 55 -4.21 0.02 6.61
C ASP A 55 -2.79 -0.45 6.93
N LYS A 56 -2.48 -0.63 8.22
CA LYS A 56 -1.18 -1.15 8.65
C LYS A 56 -0.92 -2.54 8.07
N TYR A 57 -1.91 -3.42 8.11
CA TYR A 57 -1.81 -4.78 7.57
C TYR A 57 -1.62 -4.77 6.05
N ASN A 58 -2.40 -3.98 5.31
CA ASN A 58 -2.31 -3.89 3.86
C ASN A 58 -0.94 -3.35 3.41
N ARG A 59 -0.43 -2.30 4.07
CA ARG A 59 0.91 -1.76 3.79
C ARG A 59 2.02 -2.79 4.07
N ALA A 60 1.96 -3.43 5.24
CA ALA A 60 2.92 -4.47 5.61
C ALA A 60 2.85 -5.68 4.67
N LYS A 61 1.64 -6.09 4.27
CA LYS A 61 1.39 -7.18 3.33
C LYS A 61 2.01 -6.89 1.96
N ILE A 62 1.89 -5.67 1.46
CA ILE A 62 2.53 -5.27 0.19
C ILE A 62 4.06 -5.38 0.32
N ALA A 63 4.65 -4.81 1.38
CA ALA A 63 6.09 -4.89 1.61
C ALA A 63 6.57 -6.36 1.72
N TYR A 64 5.84 -7.19 2.46
CA TYR A 64 6.13 -8.61 2.62
C TYR A 64 6.13 -9.35 1.26
N TYR A 65 5.11 -9.16 0.43
CA TYR A 65 5.05 -9.83 -0.87
C TYR A 65 6.12 -9.37 -1.86
N ILE A 66 6.61 -8.14 -1.74
CA ILE A 66 7.72 -7.67 -2.57
C ILE A 66 9.00 -8.42 -2.23
N VAL A 67 9.28 -8.59 -0.94
CA VAL A 67 10.46 -9.33 -0.50
C VAL A 67 10.32 -10.81 -0.84
N ILE A 68 9.15 -11.43 -0.65
CA ILE A 68 8.91 -12.82 -1.07
C ILE A 68 9.16 -13.01 -2.56
N TYR A 69 8.56 -12.16 -3.40
CA TYR A 69 8.72 -12.30 -4.84
C TYR A 69 10.17 -12.07 -5.27
N SER A 70 10.86 -11.15 -4.59
CA SER A 70 12.31 -10.95 -4.79
C SER A 70 13.10 -12.20 -4.41
N ALA A 71 12.76 -12.85 -3.29
CA ALA A 71 13.38 -14.10 -2.86
C ALA A 71 13.13 -15.25 -3.86
N GLU A 72 11.91 -15.37 -4.38
CA GLU A 72 11.55 -16.36 -5.40
C GLU A 72 12.37 -16.16 -6.69
N VAL A 73 12.54 -14.92 -7.14
CA VAL A 73 13.36 -14.58 -8.32
C VAL A 73 14.85 -14.86 -8.07
N MET A 74 15.32 -14.64 -6.85
CA MET A 74 16.69 -14.99 -6.43
C MET A 74 16.90 -16.51 -6.26
N GLY A 75 15.83 -17.31 -6.35
CA GLY A 75 15.89 -18.76 -6.18
C GLY A 75 16.01 -19.22 -4.72
N LEU A 76 15.76 -18.33 -3.76
CA LEU A 76 15.75 -18.66 -2.33
C LEU A 76 14.52 -19.52 -2.03
N LYS A 77 14.73 -20.70 -1.46
CA LYS A 77 13.67 -21.70 -1.21
C LYS A 77 13.54 -22.08 0.24
N THR A 78 14.57 -21.81 1.05
CA THR A 78 14.54 -22.17 2.48
C THR A 78 13.88 -21.07 3.30
N LYS A 79 13.33 -21.48 4.45
CA LYS A 79 12.71 -20.53 5.38
C LYS A 79 13.76 -19.62 6.01
N GLU A 80 14.95 -20.16 6.31
CA GLU A 80 16.03 -19.37 6.91
C GLU A 80 16.55 -18.29 5.97
N GLU A 81 16.71 -18.58 4.67
CA GLU A 81 17.12 -17.58 3.67
C GLU A 81 16.13 -16.44 3.55
N LEU A 82 14.82 -16.74 3.55
CA LEU A 82 13.78 -15.72 3.49
C LEU A 82 13.75 -14.87 4.76
N GLU A 83 13.91 -15.48 5.95
CA GLU A 83 13.98 -14.75 7.21
C GLU A 83 15.18 -13.82 7.25
N HIS A 84 16.37 -14.30 6.83
CA HIS A 84 17.56 -13.47 6.72
C HIS A 84 17.37 -12.29 5.74
N LEU A 85 16.74 -12.52 4.58
CA LEU A 85 16.43 -11.43 3.65
C LEU A 85 15.46 -10.42 4.26
N MET A 86 14.45 -10.87 5.01
CA MET A 86 13.48 -10.00 5.70
C MET A 86 14.15 -9.17 6.80
N GLU A 87 15.08 -9.76 7.56
CA GLU A 87 15.89 -9.08 8.57
C GLU A 87 16.70 -7.93 7.95
N GLN A 88 17.42 -8.21 6.86
CA GLN A 88 18.26 -7.23 6.17
C GLN A 88 17.47 -6.13 5.44
N THR A 89 16.22 -6.42 5.08
CA THR A 89 15.33 -5.51 4.32
C THR A 89 14.17 -5.00 5.18
N ALA A 90 13.01 -5.67 5.09
CA ALA A 90 11.73 -5.19 5.59
C ALA A 90 11.75 -4.87 7.09
N TRP A 91 12.41 -5.68 7.92
CA TRP A 91 12.45 -5.45 9.36
C TRP A 91 13.40 -4.30 9.73
N LYS A 92 14.61 -4.27 9.16
CA LYS A 92 15.54 -3.12 9.29
C LYS A 92 14.89 -1.81 8.87
N PHE A 93 14.16 -1.79 7.76
CA PHE A 93 13.42 -0.61 7.31
C PHE A 93 12.20 -0.31 8.19
N HIS A 94 11.52 -1.32 8.74
CA HIS A 94 10.41 -1.12 9.65
C HIS A 94 10.87 -0.43 10.94
N GLU A 95 12.02 -0.81 11.48
CA GLU A 95 12.61 -0.16 12.66
C GLU A 95 12.98 1.29 12.37
N LYS A 96 13.70 1.55 11.26
CA LYS A 96 14.09 2.89 10.82
C LYS A 96 12.88 3.81 10.57
N PHE A 97 11.78 3.28 10.03
CA PHE A 97 10.59 4.06 9.62
C PHE A 97 9.33 3.74 10.45
N SER A 98 9.49 3.24 11.67
CA SER A 98 8.38 2.80 12.55
C SER A 98 7.32 3.89 12.74
N ASN A 99 7.72 5.15 12.80
CA ASN A 99 6.85 6.31 12.98
C ASN A 99 6.12 6.77 11.70
N CYS A 100 6.57 6.34 10.52
CA CYS A 100 6.15 6.93 9.24
C CYS A 100 5.47 5.94 8.29
N GLY A 101 5.03 4.77 8.78
CA GLY A 101 4.41 3.74 7.94
C GLY A 101 5.29 2.52 7.65
N GLY A 102 6.43 2.41 8.32
CA GLY A 102 7.27 1.20 8.32
C GLY A 102 7.93 0.91 6.98
N ALA A 103 8.12 -0.39 6.70
CA ALA A 103 8.80 -0.88 5.50
C ALA A 103 8.17 -0.38 4.18
N TYR A 104 6.84 -0.21 4.14
CA TYR A 104 6.15 0.27 2.96
C TYR A 104 6.59 1.69 2.56
N GLU A 105 6.70 2.59 3.54
CA GLU A 105 7.11 3.96 3.27
C GLU A 105 8.60 4.03 2.90
N ALA A 106 9.43 3.17 3.51
CA ALA A 106 10.82 3.01 3.11
C ALA A 106 10.94 2.58 1.63
N PHE A 107 10.13 1.59 1.21
CA PHE A 107 10.09 1.13 -0.18
C PHE A 107 9.58 2.21 -1.14
N ARG A 108 8.64 3.05 -0.70
CA ARG A 108 8.21 4.20 -1.48
C ARG A 108 9.34 5.22 -1.65
N ARG A 109 10.12 5.50 -0.61
CA ARG A 109 11.28 6.40 -0.70
C ARG A 109 12.39 5.83 -1.60
N LEU A 110 12.57 4.51 -1.61
CA LEU A 110 13.52 3.83 -2.51
C LEU A 110 13.19 4.03 -4.00
N LEU A 111 11.96 4.37 -4.36
CA LEU A 111 11.63 4.75 -5.75
C LEU A 111 12.30 6.06 -6.16
N THR A 112 12.41 7.01 -5.22
CA THR A 112 12.99 8.34 -5.44
C THR A 112 14.49 8.35 -5.17
N ASP A 113 14.93 7.67 -4.11
CA ASP A 113 16.32 7.65 -3.67
C ASP A 113 16.79 6.21 -3.40
N PRO A 114 17.44 5.57 -4.37
CA PRO A 114 17.98 4.22 -4.23
C PRO A 114 19.11 4.09 -3.21
N SER A 115 19.77 5.19 -2.80
CA SER A 115 20.93 5.15 -1.89
C SER A 115 20.59 4.65 -0.48
N LEU A 116 19.30 4.65 -0.10
CA LEU A 116 18.84 4.11 1.17
C LEU A 116 19.09 2.60 1.33
N LEU A 117 19.37 1.87 0.24
CA LEU A 117 19.77 0.46 0.23
C LEU A 117 21.27 0.26 0.47
N ASP A 118 22.10 1.30 0.48
CA ASP A 118 23.55 1.18 0.64
C ASP A 118 23.95 0.79 2.06
N ASP A 119 23.11 1.13 3.04
CA ASP A 119 23.24 0.68 4.43
C ASP A 119 22.84 -0.81 4.63
N SER A 120 22.29 -1.48 3.62
CA SER A 120 21.86 -2.87 3.74
C SER A 120 22.96 -3.83 3.28
N ASP A 121 23.13 -4.92 4.03
CA ASP A 121 24.11 -5.99 3.77
C ASP A 121 23.68 -6.92 2.63
N LEU A 122 23.22 -6.33 1.51
CA LEU A 122 22.73 -7.01 0.33
C LEU A 122 23.76 -6.90 -0.79
N THR A 123 23.88 -7.97 -1.57
CA THR A 123 24.65 -7.94 -2.81
C THR A 123 24.02 -7.00 -3.83
N GLU A 124 24.82 -6.46 -4.75
CA GLU A 124 24.34 -5.52 -5.76
C GLU A 124 23.26 -6.15 -6.65
N GLU A 125 23.39 -7.44 -6.97
CA GLU A 125 22.38 -8.20 -7.70
C GLU A 125 21.03 -8.25 -6.94
N GLN A 126 21.08 -8.48 -5.62
CA GLN A 126 19.88 -8.50 -4.78
C GLN A 126 19.20 -7.13 -4.73
N LYS A 127 19.98 -6.06 -4.62
CA LYS A 127 19.46 -4.68 -4.63
C LYS A 127 18.72 -4.38 -5.94
N GLN A 128 19.30 -4.74 -7.09
CA GLN A 128 18.68 -4.50 -8.40
C GLN A 128 17.35 -5.24 -8.55
N ILE A 129 17.28 -6.52 -8.16
CA ILE A 129 16.04 -7.30 -8.19
C ILE A 129 14.98 -6.69 -7.28
N LEU A 130 15.36 -6.28 -6.06
CA LEU A 130 14.45 -5.68 -5.11
C LEU A 130 13.90 -4.34 -5.62
N ILE A 131 14.75 -3.45 -6.15
CA ILE A 131 14.34 -2.17 -6.74
C ILE A 131 13.40 -2.40 -7.93
N HIS A 132 13.72 -3.37 -8.80
CA HIS A 132 12.86 -3.73 -9.92
C HIS A 132 11.45 -4.13 -9.45
N ASN A 133 11.36 -5.00 -8.44
CA ASN A 133 10.09 -5.46 -7.89
C ASN A 133 9.32 -4.36 -7.15
N ILE A 134 10.03 -3.48 -6.43
CA ILE A 134 9.45 -2.30 -5.79
C ILE A 134 8.85 -1.39 -6.85
N ARG A 135 9.57 -1.06 -7.93
CA ARG A 135 9.03 -0.27 -9.06
C ARG A 135 7.80 -0.93 -9.65
N HIS A 136 7.89 -2.21 -10.01
CA HIS A 136 6.78 -2.91 -10.63
C HIS A 136 5.49 -2.91 -9.78
N ARG A 137 5.60 -2.95 -8.44
CA ARG A 137 4.43 -2.97 -7.53
C ARG A 137 3.99 -1.62 -6.99
N LEU A 138 4.91 -0.70 -6.66
CA LEU A 138 4.60 0.58 -6.00
C LEU A 138 4.59 1.77 -6.96
N GLU A 139 5.14 1.64 -8.17
CA GLU A 139 5.15 2.77 -9.10
C GLU A 139 3.71 3.17 -9.41
N PRO A 140 3.35 4.46 -9.20
CA PRO A 140 1.99 4.92 -9.40
C PRO A 140 1.62 4.71 -10.86
N LYS A 141 0.66 3.82 -11.11
CA LYS A 141 0.10 3.62 -12.45
C LYS A 141 -0.43 4.96 -12.93
N ARG A 142 -0.04 5.36 -14.14
CA ARG A 142 -0.50 6.61 -14.74
C ARG A 142 -2.03 6.65 -14.72
N ALA A 143 -2.59 7.55 -13.91
CA ALA A 143 -4.03 7.73 -13.83
C ALA A 143 -4.51 8.38 -15.13
N LYS A 144 -5.47 7.74 -15.79
CA LYS A 144 -6.14 8.33 -16.95
C LYS A 144 -7.28 9.20 -16.45
N VAL A 145 -7.08 10.51 -16.44
CA VAL A 145 -8.14 11.48 -16.13
C VAL A 145 -8.90 11.80 -17.41
N ARG A 146 -10.23 11.72 -17.34
CA ARG A 146 -11.14 12.16 -18.40
C ARG A 146 -12.10 13.18 -17.81
N SER A 147 -12.31 14.28 -18.53
CA SER A 147 -13.31 15.28 -18.22
C SER A 147 -14.07 15.56 -19.50
N ASP A 148 -15.39 15.58 -19.41
CA ASP A 148 -16.26 15.97 -20.51
C ASP A 148 -16.59 17.47 -20.33
N ILE A 149 -16.45 18.25 -21.40
CA ILE A 149 -16.63 19.70 -21.40
C ILE A 149 -17.67 20.03 -22.47
N GLU A 150 -18.69 20.79 -22.09
CA GLU A 150 -19.71 21.30 -23.00
C GLU A 150 -19.46 22.79 -23.24
N ILE A 151 -19.29 23.17 -24.51
CA ILE A 151 -19.02 24.56 -24.91
C ILE A 151 -20.09 24.97 -25.92
N ALA A 152 -20.84 26.02 -25.60
CA ALA A 152 -21.85 26.58 -26.49
C ALA A 152 -21.54 28.05 -26.79
N CYS A 153 -21.58 28.41 -28.07
CA CYS A 153 -21.44 29.80 -28.53
C CYS A 153 -22.49 30.07 -29.62
N TYR A 154 -23.34 31.07 -29.39
CA TYR A 154 -24.48 31.38 -30.26
C TYR A 154 -24.24 32.57 -31.20
N THR A 155 -23.00 33.05 -31.31
CA THR A 155 -22.64 34.13 -32.23
C THR A 155 -22.43 33.59 -33.66
N PRO A 156 -22.53 34.44 -34.70
CA PRO A 156 -22.30 34.02 -36.09
C PRO A 156 -20.90 33.39 -36.32
N GLU A 157 -19.92 33.77 -35.53
CA GLU A 157 -18.53 33.28 -35.55
C GLU A 157 -18.28 32.20 -34.47
N GLY A 158 -19.33 31.67 -33.84
CA GLY A 158 -19.23 30.81 -32.66
C GLY A 158 -18.41 29.54 -32.88
N ILE A 159 -18.43 28.97 -34.08
CA ILE A 159 -17.62 27.80 -34.44
C ILE A 159 -16.12 28.12 -34.33
N GLN A 160 -15.70 29.31 -34.78
CA GLN A 160 -14.29 29.74 -34.68
C GLN A 160 -13.90 29.99 -33.22
N ALA A 161 -14.79 30.57 -32.41
CA ALA A 161 -14.55 30.80 -30.98
C ALA A 161 -14.41 29.47 -30.18
N VAL A 162 -15.22 28.46 -30.49
CA VAL A 162 -15.11 27.13 -29.87
C VAL A 162 -13.80 26.45 -30.29
N LYS A 163 -13.43 26.52 -31.58
CA LYS A 163 -12.17 25.94 -32.05
C LYS A 163 -10.94 26.64 -31.44
N SER A 164 -10.94 27.97 -31.38
CA SER A 164 -9.82 28.73 -30.82
C SER A 164 -9.63 28.47 -29.33
N SER A 165 -10.72 28.42 -28.54
CA SER A 165 -10.65 28.09 -27.12
C SER A 165 -10.06 26.70 -26.85
N LEU A 166 -10.46 25.68 -27.62
CA LEU A 166 -9.90 24.33 -27.50
C LEU A 166 -8.43 24.26 -27.94
N LEU A 167 -8.05 24.97 -29.01
CA LEU A 167 -6.65 25.04 -29.45
C LEU A 167 -5.76 25.71 -28.41
N SER A 168 -6.20 26.82 -27.81
CA SER A 168 -5.50 27.47 -26.69
C SER A 168 -5.37 26.54 -25.48
N GLY A 169 -6.39 25.73 -25.19
CA GLY A 169 -6.31 24.69 -24.17
C GLY A 169 -5.24 23.63 -24.46
N ILE A 170 -5.09 23.22 -25.72
CA ILE A 170 -4.03 22.28 -26.15
C ILE A 170 -2.66 22.94 -26.04
N GLU A 171 -2.51 24.21 -26.41
CA GLU A 171 -1.23 24.92 -26.28
C GLU A 171 -0.76 25.02 -24.83
N LEU A 172 -1.66 25.35 -23.90
CA LEU A 172 -1.37 25.38 -22.46
C LEU A 172 -0.95 24.00 -21.93
N SER A 173 -1.46 22.92 -22.53
CA SER A 173 -1.08 21.57 -22.13
C SER A 173 0.38 21.23 -22.48
N LYS A 174 0.95 21.85 -23.52
CA LYS A 174 2.35 21.59 -23.94
C LYS A 174 3.38 22.17 -22.97
N SER A 175 3.03 23.22 -22.22
CA SER A 175 3.89 23.79 -21.18
C SER A 175 3.82 23.03 -19.85
N THR A 176 2.95 22.03 -19.74
CA THR A 176 2.76 21.23 -18.53
C THR A 176 3.41 19.86 -18.72
N GLU A 177 3.91 19.27 -17.65
CA GLU A 177 4.56 17.94 -17.65
C GLU A 177 3.60 16.79 -18.05
N THR A 178 2.28 17.05 -18.04
CA THR A 178 1.23 16.10 -18.38
C THR A 178 0.57 16.41 -19.74
N PRO A 179 0.74 15.55 -20.76
CA PRO A 179 0.16 15.79 -22.07
C PRO A 179 -1.37 15.61 -22.02
N VAL A 180 -2.12 16.64 -22.40
CA VAL A 180 -3.59 16.61 -22.49
C VAL A 180 -3.99 16.35 -23.93
N LYS A 181 -4.88 15.38 -24.15
CA LYS A 181 -5.50 15.11 -25.45
C LYS A 181 -6.97 15.49 -25.42
N ILE A 182 -7.36 16.45 -26.26
CA ILE A 182 -8.75 16.84 -26.47
C ILE A 182 -9.27 16.08 -27.68
N ASN A 183 -10.40 15.40 -27.54
CA ASN A 183 -11.15 14.82 -28.66
C ASN A 183 -12.46 15.60 -28.81
N LEU A 184 -12.78 16.01 -30.04
CA LEU A 184 -14.03 16.68 -30.40
C LEU A 184 -15.04 15.66 -30.93
#